data_AF-A0A7J9Q8G7-F1
#
_entry.id   AF-A0A7J9Q8G7-F1
#
_cell.length_a   1.000
_cell.length_b   1.000
_cell.length_c   1.000
_cell.angle_alpha   90.00
_cell.angle_beta   90.00
_cell.angle_gamma   90.00
#
_symmetry.space_group_name_H-M   'P 1'
#
loop_
_entity.id
_entity.type
_entity.pdbx_description
1 polymer ?
#
loop_
_entity_poly.entity_id
_entity_poly.type
_entity_poly.pdbx_seq_one_letter_code
_entity_poly.pdbx_strand_id
1 'polypeptide(L)'
;EFSDLALWQLINRNNAKKFAKKNNLEYFYKGNGQGLVGAIGAIGYDFQDHTLELLSYRKKQKFGKERKISIPSVKEMQEKTYPDTFNSFDTKKGRVLITPHGPDPVFFGVRGENVNSLVYASKIIKSEEKLDGYLIFKSNQGTGDHLKNELTFQTMKPYASGKLTGIVSNSPKVAKGGHVFFKILSNNNEFWCAVYKPTGMSVVASHLIKGDKITVGGGVRKASKNFPRIINVEFINILSLEKQTKISNPICKKCNKKMKSKGKEQGFQCIRCGKKSSKKINEKISRQLEKKLYLPKISAHRHLTRPKQRQGIQNKSSNFKNSLSWFCVYEN
;
A
#
# COMPACT_ATOMS: atom_id res chain seq x y z
N GLU A 1 10.83 17.90 -12.09
CA GLU A 1 9.69 17.87 -13.04
C GLU A 1 9.56 16.56 -13.83
N PHE A 2 10.49 16.21 -14.75
CA PHE A 2 10.33 14.98 -15.57
C PHE A 2 10.27 13.71 -14.70
N SER A 3 11.16 13.61 -13.70
CA SER A 3 11.16 12.50 -12.75
C SER A 3 9.85 12.44 -11.95
N ASP A 4 9.37 13.59 -11.47
CA ASP A 4 8.09 13.67 -10.76
C ASP A 4 6.95 13.10 -11.62
N LEU A 5 6.82 13.54 -12.86
CA LEU A 5 5.81 13.01 -13.79
C LEU A 5 5.97 11.50 -14.02
N ALA A 6 7.21 11.01 -14.12
CA ALA A 6 7.50 9.59 -14.35
C ALA A 6 7.10 8.70 -13.15
N LEU A 7 7.03 9.26 -11.94
CA LEU A 7 6.66 8.52 -10.73
C LEU A 7 5.17 8.22 -10.64
N TRP A 8 4.33 9.09 -11.17
CA TRP A 8 2.89 8.99 -10.96
C TRP A 8 2.05 9.08 -12.23
N GLN A 9 2.65 9.23 -13.42
CA GLN A 9 1.94 9.21 -14.70
C GLN A 9 2.69 8.41 -15.77
N LEU A 10 1.94 7.99 -16.79
CA LEU A 10 2.51 7.40 -17.99
C LEU A 10 3.15 8.48 -18.86
N ILE A 11 4.46 8.38 -19.07
CA ILE A 11 5.20 9.21 -20.02
C ILE A 11 5.38 8.45 -21.34
N ASN A 12 5.00 9.09 -22.45
CA ASN A 12 5.29 8.59 -23.79
C ASN A 12 6.80 8.68 -24.08
N ARG A 13 7.40 7.59 -24.57
CA ARG A 13 8.83 7.54 -24.95
C ARG A 13 9.28 8.68 -25.88
N ASN A 14 8.41 9.18 -26.75
CA ASN A 14 8.73 10.27 -27.66
C ASN A 14 8.95 11.59 -26.91
N ASN A 15 8.24 11.79 -25.79
CA ASN A 15 8.44 12.95 -24.93
C ASN A 15 9.80 12.89 -24.22
N ALA A 16 10.27 11.69 -23.84
CA ALA A 16 11.62 11.52 -23.29
C ALA A 16 12.71 11.91 -24.29
N LYS A 17 12.57 11.49 -25.56
CA LYS A 17 13.52 11.89 -26.63
C LYS A 17 13.50 13.40 -26.88
N LYS A 18 12.30 14.01 -26.94
CA LYS A 18 12.15 15.47 -27.08
C LYS A 18 12.78 16.21 -25.91
N PHE A 19 12.56 15.73 -24.69
CA PHE A 19 13.15 16.28 -23.48
C PHE A 19 14.68 16.21 -23.51
N ALA A 20 15.25 15.05 -23.86
CA ALA A 20 16.70 14.89 -23.96
C ALA A 20 17.31 15.85 -24.99
N LYS A 21 16.72 15.95 -26.19
CA LYS A 21 17.17 16.89 -27.24
C LYS A 21 17.05 18.36 -26.80
N LYS A 22 15.92 18.75 -26.21
CA LYS A 22 15.69 20.13 -25.75
C LYS A 22 16.72 20.58 -24.70
N ASN A 23 17.19 19.65 -23.89
CA ASN A 23 18.15 19.93 -22.82
C ASN A 23 19.60 19.52 -23.18
N ASN A 24 19.89 19.25 -24.46
CA ASN A 24 21.21 18.82 -24.94
C ASN A 24 21.83 17.66 -24.15
N LEU A 25 21.00 16.71 -23.72
CA LEU A 25 21.48 15.50 -23.03
C LEU A 25 22.07 14.53 -24.05
N GLU A 26 23.24 13.99 -23.74
CA GLU A 26 23.74 12.81 -24.44
C GLU A 26 22.95 11.58 -23.99
N TYR A 27 22.46 10.77 -24.94
CA TYR A 27 21.70 9.57 -24.62
C TYR A 27 21.95 8.45 -25.62
N PHE A 28 21.99 7.24 -25.08
CA PHE A 28 22.01 6.00 -25.84
C PHE A 28 20.79 5.15 -25.48
N TYR A 29 20.20 4.48 -26.47
CA TYR A 29 19.14 3.51 -26.21
C TYR A 29 19.24 2.31 -27.15
N LYS A 30 18.88 1.14 -26.64
CA LYS A 30 18.64 -0.07 -27.45
C LYS A 30 17.15 -0.35 -27.55
N GLY A 31 16.75 -1.05 -28.63
CA GLY A 31 15.35 -1.40 -28.89
C GLY A 31 14.46 -0.17 -29.07
N ASN A 32 13.26 -0.21 -28.49
CA ASN A 32 12.20 0.77 -28.77
C ASN A 32 12.33 2.11 -27.99
N GLY A 33 13.44 2.32 -27.26
CA GLY A 33 13.75 3.55 -26.53
C GLY A 33 12.97 3.78 -25.24
N GLN A 34 12.15 2.83 -24.76
CA GLN A 34 11.39 2.99 -23.51
C GLN A 34 12.30 3.19 -22.28
N GLY A 35 13.48 2.56 -22.27
CA GLY A 35 14.45 2.67 -21.19
C GLY A 35 14.92 4.11 -20.92
N LEU A 36 14.85 4.99 -21.92
CA LEU A 36 15.22 6.40 -21.77
C LEU A 36 14.34 7.14 -20.76
N VAL A 37 13.05 6.77 -20.66
CA VAL A 37 12.13 7.34 -19.66
C VAL A 37 12.64 7.05 -18.25
N GLY A 38 13.04 5.79 -18.00
CA GLY A 38 13.58 5.35 -16.72
C GLY A 38 14.94 5.99 -16.41
N ALA A 39 15.83 6.08 -17.39
CA ALA A 39 17.15 6.68 -17.22
C ALA A 39 17.07 8.16 -16.84
N ILE A 40 16.29 8.96 -17.58
CA ILE A 40 16.08 10.38 -17.26
C ILE A 40 15.37 10.53 -15.91
N GLY A 41 14.37 9.68 -15.65
CA GLY A 41 13.66 9.67 -14.37
C GLY A 41 14.57 9.40 -13.18
N ALA A 42 15.50 8.44 -13.30
CA ALA A 42 16.43 8.08 -12.24
C ALA A 42 17.46 9.19 -11.98
N ILE A 43 18.03 9.80 -13.02
CA ILE A 43 18.99 10.90 -12.89
C ILE A 43 18.34 12.12 -12.24
N GLY A 44 17.13 12.49 -12.68
CA GLY A 44 16.42 13.65 -12.18
C GLY A 44 15.63 13.43 -10.88
N TYR A 45 15.79 12.27 -10.22
CA TYR A 45 15.04 11.96 -9.01
C TYR A 45 15.61 12.73 -7.81
N ASP A 46 14.78 13.57 -7.20
CA ASP A 46 15.14 14.31 -5.99
C ASP A 46 14.63 13.60 -4.73
N PHE A 47 15.55 13.15 -3.89
CA PHE A 47 15.25 12.38 -2.68
C PHE A 47 14.82 13.26 -1.52
N GLN A 48 13.52 13.57 -1.46
CA GLN A 48 12.90 14.21 -0.30
C GLN A 48 12.75 13.26 0.90
N ASP A 49 12.61 11.97 0.64
CA ASP A 49 12.73 10.84 1.57
C ASP A 49 13.46 9.71 0.84
N HIS A 50 14.08 8.80 1.56
CA HIS A 50 14.70 7.61 0.97
C HIS A 50 14.80 6.46 1.95
N THR A 51 14.97 5.27 1.40
CA THR A 51 15.43 4.08 2.12
C THR A 51 16.61 3.48 1.38
N LEU A 52 17.24 2.49 2.00
CA LEU A 52 18.30 1.72 1.40
C LEU A 52 17.80 0.31 1.10
N GLU A 53 18.30 -0.29 0.01
CA GLU A 53 18.10 -1.71 -0.29
C GLU A 53 19.46 -2.37 -0.54
N LEU A 54 19.81 -3.36 0.26
CA LEU A 54 20.95 -4.23 0.03
C LEU A 54 20.52 -5.35 -0.89
N LEU A 55 21.09 -5.40 -2.09
CA LEU A 55 20.91 -6.52 -3.03
C LEU A 55 22.14 -7.41 -2.96
N SER A 56 21.94 -8.69 -2.66
CA SER A 56 22.99 -9.70 -2.77
C SER A 56 22.87 -10.48 -4.06
N TYR A 57 24.00 -10.82 -4.69
CA TYR A 57 24.07 -11.40 -6.02
C TYR A 57 24.58 -12.84 -6.01
N ARG A 58 24.07 -13.65 -6.93
CA ARG A 58 24.45 -15.04 -7.11
C ARG A 58 25.59 -15.16 -8.11
N LYS A 59 26.32 -16.27 -8.02
CA LYS A 59 27.22 -16.75 -9.09
C LYS A 59 26.46 -16.99 -10.38
N LYS A 60 27.07 -16.64 -11.52
CA LYS A 60 26.48 -16.82 -12.87
C LYS A 60 26.00 -18.26 -13.12
N GLN A 61 26.69 -19.29 -12.59
CA GLN A 61 26.28 -20.70 -12.75
C GLN A 61 24.97 -21.07 -12.01
N LYS A 62 24.45 -20.16 -11.17
CA LYS A 62 23.21 -20.31 -10.40
C LYS A 62 22.03 -19.52 -10.99
N PHE A 63 22.23 -18.72 -12.04
CA PHE A 63 21.12 -17.99 -12.67
C PHE A 63 20.06 -18.96 -13.21
N GLY A 64 18.80 -18.59 -13.09
CA GLY A 64 17.66 -19.44 -13.47
C GLY A 64 17.36 -20.61 -12.53
N LYS A 65 18.26 -20.98 -11.60
CA LYS A 65 18.02 -22.07 -10.64
C LYS A 65 17.19 -21.57 -9.44
N GLU A 66 16.51 -22.48 -8.75
CA GLU A 66 15.80 -22.16 -7.52
C GLU A 66 16.74 -21.54 -6.47
N ARG A 67 16.22 -20.62 -5.66
CA ARG A 67 16.95 -19.97 -4.56
C ARG A 67 16.61 -20.69 -3.27
N LYS A 68 17.63 -21.15 -2.53
CA LYS A 68 17.46 -21.80 -1.24
C LYS A 68 17.96 -20.90 -0.11
N ILE A 69 17.02 -20.23 0.56
CA ILE A 69 17.28 -19.36 1.70
C ILE A 69 16.69 -19.97 2.97
N SER A 70 17.40 -19.86 4.09
CA SER A 70 16.91 -20.38 5.38
C SER A 70 15.78 -19.51 5.92
N ILE A 71 14.54 -20.03 5.90
CA ILE A 71 13.35 -19.36 6.43
C ILE A 71 13.53 -18.91 7.90
N PRO A 72 14.02 -19.75 8.84
CA PRO A 72 14.26 -19.34 10.21
C PRO A 72 15.25 -18.17 10.30
N SER A 73 16.32 -18.16 9.49
CA SER A 73 17.29 -17.07 9.50
C SER A 73 16.71 -15.74 9.04
N VAL A 74 15.81 -15.74 8.06
CA VAL A 74 15.15 -14.51 7.58
C VAL A 74 14.18 -13.98 8.64
N LYS A 75 13.48 -14.87 9.33
CA LYS A 75 12.61 -14.50 10.45
C LYS A 75 13.43 -13.87 11.59
N GLU A 76 14.50 -14.54 12.01
CA GLU A 76 15.43 -14.06 13.04
C GLU A 76 16.05 -12.72 12.66
N MET A 77 16.50 -12.59 11.40
CA MET A 77 17.02 -11.34 10.85
C MET A 77 15.99 -10.21 11.04
N GLN A 78 14.76 -10.40 10.55
CA GLN A 78 13.74 -9.36 10.67
C GLN A 78 13.44 -9.00 12.13
N GLU A 79 13.43 -9.96 13.05
CA GLU A 79 13.20 -9.71 14.47
C GLU A 79 14.35 -8.91 15.10
N LYS A 80 15.60 -9.22 14.76
CA LYS A 80 16.80 -8.55 15.29
C LYS A 80 17.07 -7.17 14.70
N THR A 81 16.60 -6.92 13.49
CA THR A 81 16.85 -5.65 12.78
C THR A 81 15.60 -4.79 12.62
N TYR A 82 14.50 -5.12 13.30
CA TYR A 82 13.34 -4.24 13.43
C TYR A 82 13.63 -3.12 14.43
N PRO A 83 13.21 -1.86 14.20
CA PRO A 83 12.40 -1.36 13.08
C PRO A 83 13.21 -0.89 11.86
N ASP A 84 14.54 -0.94 11.92
CA ASP A 84 15.44 -0.41 10.89
C ASP A 84 15.38 -1.15 9.56
N THR A 85 14.84 -2.36 9.53
CA THR A 85 14.57 -3.14 8.32
C THR A 85 13.09 -3.46 8.22
N PHE A 86 12.61 -3.66 6.99
CA PHE A 86 11.19 -3.83 6.75
C PHE A 86 10.87 -4.71 5.54
N ASN A 87 9.62 -5.17 5.48
CA ASN A 87 9.08 -6.00 4.39
C ASN A 87 9.92 -7.25 4.06
N SER A 88 10.56 -7.87 5.06
CA SER A 88 11.45 -9.00 4.82
C SER A 88 10.78 -10.36 5.00
N PHE A 89 9.86 -10.47 5.95
CA PHE A 89 9.15 -11.70 6.31
C PHE A 89 7.68 -11.43 6.68
N ASP A 90 6.76 -12.24 6.16
CA ASP A 90 5.36 -12.26 6.59
C ASP A 90 5.17 -13.31 7.69
N THR A 91 5.21 -12.87 8.95
CA THR A 91 5.05 -13.72 10.13
C THR A 91 3.72 -14.46 10.14
N LYS A 92 2.63 -13.87 9.62
CA LYS A 92 1.30 -14.50 9.63
C LYS A 92 1.21 -15.68 8.66
N LYS A 93 2.02 -15.66 7.60
CA LYS A 93 2.04 -16.72 6.57
C LYS A 93 3.29 -17.59 6.61
N GLY A 94 4.26 -17.28 7.46
CA GLY A 94 5.56 -17.94 7.45
C GLY A 94 6.31 -17.77 6.13
N ARG A 95 6.16 -16.63 5.43
CA ARG A 95 6.68 -16.46 4.07
C ARG A 95 7.82 -15.42 3.99
N VAL A 96 8.90 -15.80 3.31
CA VAL A 96 10.00 -14.90 2.91
C VAL A 96 9.54 -13.95 1.79
N LEU A 97 9.88 -12.66 1.93
CA LEU A 97 9.49 -11.60 0.99
C LEU A 97 10.69 -10.98 0.25
N ILE A 98 11.92 -11.25 0.68
CA ILE A 98 13.15 -10.66 0.14
C ILE A 98 13.75 -11.41 -1.05
N THR A 99 13.25 -12.60 -1.39
CA THR A 99 13.79 -13.42 -2.48
C THR A 99 12.95 -13.27 -3.75
N PRO A 100 13.53 -12.85 -4.89
CA PRO A 100 12.82 -12.82 -6.15
C PRO A 100 12.56 -14.25 -6.69
N HIS A 101 11.54 -14.39 -7.52
CA HIS A 101 11.15 -15.67 -8.14
C HIS A 101 11.68 -15.84 -9.57
N GLY A 102 12.24 -14.78 -10.18
CA GLY A 102 12.68 -14.78 -11.58
C GLY A 102 14.06 -15.42 -11.79
N PRO A 103 14.52 -15.54 -13.05
CA PRO A 103 15.84 -16.06 -13.39
C PRO A 103 16.98 -15.04 -13.12
N ASP A 104 16.65 -13.89 -12.54
CA ASP A 104 17.55 -12.76 -12.31
C ASP A 104 18.76 -13.10 -11.43
N PRO A 105 19.82 -12.27 -11.44
CA PRO A 105 21.03 -12.52 -10.67
C PRO A 105 20.91 -12.23 -9.17
N VAL A 106 19.83 -11.60 -8.71
CA VAL A 106 19.66 -11.19 -7.31
C VAL A 106 19.29 -12.42 -6.50
N PHE A 107 20.02 -12.68 -5.42
CA PHE A 107 19.70 -13.74 -4.46
C PHE A 107 18.63 -13.29 -3.46
N PHE A 108 18.84 -12.16 -2.80
CA PHE A 108 17.84 -11.49 -1.96
C PHE A 108 18.05 -9.98 -1.94
N GLY A 109 17.00 -9.25 -1.54
CA GLY A 109 17.03 -7.81 -1.28
C GLY A 109 16.47 -7.45 0.10
N VAL A 110 17.29 -6.88 0.98
CA VAL A 110 16.83 -6.39 2.30
C VAL A 110 16.67 -4.88 2.25
N ARG A 111 15.52 -4.38 2.71
CA ARG A 111 15.23 -2.93 2.77
C ARG A 111 15.36 -2.42 4.19
N GLY A 112 15.90 -1.22 4.34
CA GLY A 112 16.09 -0.60 5.65
C GLY A 112 16.45 0.87 5.62
N GLU A 113 16.66 1.42 6.81
CA GLU A 113 16.91 2.85 7.03
C GLU A 113 18.38 3.24 6.90
N ASN A 114 19.32 2.33 7.20
CA ASN A 114 20.73 2.65 7.24
C ASN A 114 21.64 1.47 6.83
N VAL A 115 22.89 1.78 6.47
CA VAL A 115 23.87 0.80 5.97
C VAL A 115 24.22 -0.25 7.03
N ASN A 116 24.40 0.15 8.29
CA ASN A 116 24.83 -0.76 9.36
C ASN A 116 23.79 -1.86 9.61
N SER A 117 22.51 -1.49 9.71
CA SER A 117 21.42 -2.44 9.92
C SER A 117 21.26 -3.39 8.73
N LEU A 118 21.52 -2.93 7.50
CA LEU A 118 21.50 -3.77 6.30
C LEU A 118 22.68 -4.76 6.24
N VAL A 119 23.89 -4.31 6.55
CA VAL A 119 25.08 -5.18 6.61
C VAL A 119 24.98 -6.18 7.76
N TYR A 120 24.41 -5.78 8.90
CA TYR A 120 24.13 -6.71 9.98
C TYR A 120 23.06 -7.72 9.58
N ALA A 121 21.98 -7.29 8.93
CA ALA A 121 20.95 -8.17 8.41
C ALA A 121 21.51 -9.22 7.44
N SER A 122 22.39 -8.82 6.51
CA SER A 122 22.98 -9.76 5.54
C SER A 122 23.84 -10.84 6.18
N LYS A 123 24.48 -10.56 7.32
CA LYS A 123 25.28 -11.54 8.10
C LYS A 123 24.42 -12.58 8.83
N ILE A 124 23.17 -12.25 9.17
CA ILE A 124 22.25 -13.18 9.84
C ILE A 124 21.64 -14.17 8.84
N ILE A 125 21.37 -13.72 7.62
CA ILE A 125 20.74 -14.53 6.57
C ILE A 125 21.65 -15.71 6.19
N LYS A 126 21.10 -16.93 6.24
CA LYS A 126 21.81 -18.15 5.87
C LYS A 126 21.32 -18.69 4.52
N SER A 127 22.28 -19.14 3.70
CA SER A 127 22.08 -19.69 2.36
C SER A 127 23.02 -20.88 2.13
N GLU A 128 22.58 -21.85 1.34
CA GLU A 128 23.45 -22.93 0.83
C GLU A 128 24.38 -22.45 -0.31
N GLU A 129 24.03 -21.33 -0.96
CA GLU A 129 24.78 -20.80 -2.08
C GLU A 129 25.89 -19.86 -1.64
N LYS A 130 27.10 -20.08 -2.18
CA LYS A 130 28.14 -19.04 -2.19
C LYS A 130 27.70 -17.90 -3.10
N LEU A 131 27.54 -16.72 -2.52
CA LEU A 131 27.13 -15.49 -3.21
C LEU A 131 28.36 -14.77 -3.79
N ASP A 132 28.17 -13.91 -4.78
CA ASP A 132 29.26 -13.11 -5.38
C ASP A 132 29.55 -11.83 -4.59
N GLY A 133 28.62 -11.41 -3.74
CA GLY A 133 28.73 -10.17 -2.99
C GLY A 133 27.41 -9.46 -2.81
N TYR A 134 27.47 -8.18 -2.50
CA TYR A 134 26.31 -7.32 -2.38
C TYR A 134 26.63 -5.85 -2.70
N LEU A 135 25.57 -5.10 -3.02
CA LEU A 135 25.60 -3.65 -3.18
C LEU A 135 24.37 -3.04 -2.53
N ILE A 136 24.56 -1.92 -1.81
CA ILE A 136 23.48 -1.15 -1.20
C ILE A 136 23.11 0.03 -2.10
N PHE A 137 21.83 0.11 -2.46
CA PHE A 137 21.27 1.19 -3.26
C PHE A 137 20.47 2.15 -2.38
N LYS A 138 20.64 3.45 -2.61
CA LYS A 138 19.66 4.45 -2.19
C LYS A 138 18.43 4.35 -3.09
N SER A 139 17.24 4.28 -2.50
CA SER A 139 16.00 4.05 -3.25
C SER A 139 14.84 4.85 -2.67
N ASN A 140 13.80 5.03 -3.49
CA ASN A 140 12.52 5.60 -3.07
C ASN A 140 11.53 4.52 -2.59
N GLN A 141 12.00 3.30 -2.32
CA GLN A 141 11.13 2.26 -1.82
C GLN A 141 10.67 2.59 -0.40
N GLY A 142 9.44 2.22 -0.08
CA GLY A 142 8.86 2.50 1.23
C GLY A 142 8.65 3.98 1.55
N THR A 143 8.69 4.91 0.58
CA THR A 143 8.49 6.35 0.83
C THR A 143 7.05 6.81 0.60
N GLY A 144 6.30 6.14 -0.30
CA GLY A 144 4.95 6.55 -0.71
C GLY A 144 4.93 7.66 -1.76
N ASP A 145 6.06 7.95 -2.42
CA ASP A 145 6.21 9.12 -3.29
C ASP A 145 5.22 9.17 -4.46
N HIS A 146 4.84 8.01 -5.01
CA HIS A 146 3.86 7.93 -6.10
C HIS A 146 2.43 8.34 -5.69
N LEU A 147 2.16 8.48 -4.39
CA LEU A 147 0.86 8.85 -3.84
C LEU A 147 0.79 10.30 -3.32
N LYS A 148 1.86 11.10 -3.51
CA LYS A 148 1.90 12.50 -3.07
C LYS A 148 0.92 13.39 -3.84
N ASN A 149 0.69 13.10 -5.11
CA ASN A 149 -0.17 13.86 -6.01
C ASN A 149 -1.65 13.65 -5.71
N GLU A 150 -2.47 14.67 -5.94
CA GLU A 150 -3.91 14.57 -5.80
C GLU A 150 -4.58 14.06 -7.08
N LEU A 151 -5.44 13.06 -6.91
CA LEU A 151 -6.31 12.57 -7.97
C LEU A 151 -7.58 13.44 -8.00
N THR A 152 -7.83 14.06 -9.14
CA THR A 152 -9.04 14.80 -9.47
C THR A 152 -9.71 14.16 -10.68
N PHE A 153 -10.85 14.69 -11.10
CA PHE A 153 -11.52 14.25 -12.32
C PHE A 153 -10.59 14.35 -13.56
N GLN A 154 -9.77 15.40 -13.61
CA GLN A 154 -8.83 15.67 -14.70
C GLN A 154 -7.54 14.84 -14.60
N THR A 155 -7.03 14.61 -13.39
CA THR A 155 -5.73 13.95 -13.19
C THR A 155 -5.82 12.43 -13.03
N MET A 156 -7.01 11.86 -12.80
CA MET A 156 -7.25 10.41 -12.71
C MET A 156 -7.17 9.71 -14.09
N LYS A 157 -6.09 9.92 -14.83
CA LYS A 157 -5.81 9.29 -16.12
C LYS A 157 -5.40 7.82 -15.91
N PRO A 158 -5.62 6.92 -16.90
CA PRO A 158 -5.11 5.56 -16.82
C PRO A 158 -3.61 5.54 -16.48
N TYR A 159 -3.22 4.61 -15.60
CA TYR A 159 -1.85 4.43 -15.13
C TYR A 159 -1.28 5.57 -14.28
N ALA A 160 -2.12 6.54 -13.90
CA ALA A 160 -1.73 7.53 -12.90
C ALA A 160 -1.74 6.92 -11.48
N SER A 161 -1.07 7.54 -10.54
CA SER A 161 -1.22 7.24 -9.11
C SER A 161 -1.31 8.51 -8.27
N GLY A 162 -1.94 8.41 -7.11
CA GLY A 162 -2.12 9.55 -6.24
C GLY A 162 -3.05 9.23 -5.07
N LYS A 163 -3.39 10.27 -4.31
CA LYS A 163 -4.36 10.24 -3.22
C LYS A 163 -5.66 10.95 -3.62
N LEU A 164 -6.77 10.46 -3.10
CA LEU A 164 -8.10 11.05 -3.25
C LEU A 164 -8.74 11.15 -1.86
N THR A 165 -9.18 12.36 -1.50
CA THR A 165 -9.95 12.59 -0.27
C THR A 165 -11.39 12.90 -0.63
N GLY A 166 -12.34 12.28 0.08
CA GLY A 166 -13.76 12.54 -0.12
C GLY A 166 -14.65 11.73 0.80
N ILE A 167 -15.94 11.67 0.47
CA ILE A 167 -16.97 10.99 1.25
C ILE A 167 -17.39 9.72 0.54
N VAL A 168 -17.48 8.60 1.25
CA VAL A 168 -18.02 7.35 0.69
C VAL A 168 -19.47 7.60 0.25
N SER A 169 -19.75 7.45 -1.06
CA SER A 169 -21.06 7.82 -1.63
C SER A 169 -22.06 6.67 -1.70
N ASN A 170 -21.59 5.42 -1.66
CA ASN A 170 -22.40 4.22 -1.64
C ASN A 170 -21.90 3.18 -0.63
N SER A 171 -22.80 2.31 -0.18
CA SER A 171 -22.41 1.15 0.62
C SER A 171 -21.43 0.25 -0.16
N PRO A 172 -20.28 -0.12 0.42
CA PRO A 172 -19.33 -1.03 -0.22
C PRO A 172 -19.96 -2.36 -0.61
N LYS A 173 -19.58 -2.86 -1.80
CA LYS A 173 -20.05 -4.14 -2.34
C LYS A 173 -18.90 -5.14 -2.37
N VAL A 174 -19.08 -6.28 -1.69
CA VAL A 174 -18.12 -7.39 -1.74
C VAL A 174 -18.46 -8.26 -2.97
N ALA A 175 -17.53 -8.34 -3.92
CA ALA A 175 -17.66 -9.16 -5.11
C ALA A 175 -17.18 -10.60 -4.88
N LYS A 176 -17.53 -11.51 -5.79
CA LYS A 176 -16.99 -12.88 -5.84
C LYS A 176 -15.46 -12.82 -5.85
N GLY A 177 -14.83 -13.62 -4.98
CA GLY A 177 -13.38 -13.56 -4.75
C GLY A 177 -12.96 -12.63 -3.60
N GLY A 178 -13.88 -11.91 -2.95
CA GLY A 178 -13.62 -11.12 -1.73
C GLY A 178 -13.01 -9.73 -1.97
N HIS A 179 -13.11 -9.23 -3.21
CA HIS A 179 -12.77 -7.83 -3.54
C HIS A 179 -13.89 -6.91 -3.09
N VAL A 180 -13.56 -5.69 -2.66
CA VAL A 180 -14.56 -4.71 -2.23
C VAL A 180 -14.52 -3.51 -3.15
N PHE A 181 -15.69 -3.14 -3.68
CA PHE A 181 -15.88 -1.99 -4.55
C PHE A 181 -16.77 -0.95 -3.85
N PHE A 182 -16.35 0.31 -3.90
CA PHE A 182 -17.12 1.43 -3.40
C PHE A 182 -16.75 2.69 -4.19
N LYS A 183 -17.46 3.77 -3.95
CA LYS A 183 -17.24 5.05 -4.59
C LYS A 183 -16.99 6.13 -3.55
N ILE A 184 -16.18 7.10 -3.93
CA ILE A 184 -15.90 8.31 -3.16
C ILE A 184 -16.42 9.50 -3.96
N LEU A 185 -17.23 10.36 -3.33
CA LEU A 185 -17.59 11.67 -3.83
C LEU A 185 -16.55 12.69 -3.38
N SER A 186 -15.92 13.36 -4.33
CA SER A 186 -14.96 14.44 -4.08
C SER A 186 -15.18 15.53 -5.13
N ASN A 187 -15.31 16.79 -4.70
CA ASN A 187 -15.56 17.95 -5.56
C ASN A 187 -16.66 17.68 -6.61
N ASN A 188 -17.82 17.18 -6.15
CA ASN A 188 -18.99 16.83 -6.97
C ASN A 188 -18.77 15.73 -8.03
N ASN A 189 -17.66 15.00 -7.97
CA ASN A 189 -17.35 13.89 -8.87
C ASN A 189 -17.30 12.57 -8.10
N GLU A 190 -17.88 11.51 -8.68
CA GLU A 190 -17.79 10.16 -8.11
C GLU A 190 -16.60 9.38 -8.68
N PHE A 191 -15.81 8.79 -7.80
CA PHE A 191 -14.61 8.02 -8.13
C PHE A 191 -14.75 6.58 -7.68
N TRP A 192 -14.55 5.63 -8.59
CA TRP A 192 -14.59 4.21 -8.26
C TRP A 192 -13.29 3.76 -7.58
N CYS A 193 -13.45 3.03 -6.47
CA CYS A 193 -12.36 2.47 -5.68
C CYS A 193 -12.52 0.95 -5.59
N ALA A 194 -11.40 0.23 -5.68
CA ALA A 194 -11.35 -1.21 -5.49
C ALA A 194 -10.27 -1.60 -4.49
N VAL A 195 -10.66 -2.43 -3.52
CA VAL A 195 -9.77 -3.04 -2.52
C VAL A 195 -9.75 -4.54 -2.77
N TYR A 196 -8.64 -5.06 -3.29
CA TYR A 196 -8.55 -6.47 -3.66
C TYR A 196 -8.27 -7.36 -2.44
N LYS A 197 -8.90 -8.55 -2.36
CA LYS A 197 -8.67 -9.53 -1.27
C LYS A 197 -7.19 -9.75 -0.90
N PRO A 198 -6.23 -9.84 -1.84
CA PRO A 198 -4.82 -10.03 -1.49
C PRO A 198 -4.25 -8.92 -0.59
N THR A 199 -4.79 -7.70 -0.59
CA THR A 199 -4.30 -6.61 0.28
C THR A 199 -4.55 -6.88 1.77
N GLY A 200 -5.55 -7.69 2.11
CA GLY A 200 -6.00 -7.88 3.49
C GLY A 200 -6.81 -6.70 4.06
N MET A 201 -7.03 -5.64 3.27
CA MET A 201 -7.85 -4.48 3.67
C MET A 201 -9.33 -4.62 3.30
N SER A 202 -9.72 -5.73 2.64
CA SER A 202 -11.13 -5.95 2.24
C SER A 202 -12.08 -5.89 3.43
N VAL A 203 -11.67 -6.41 4.61
CA VAL A 203 -12.45 -6.34 5.85
C VAL A 203 -12.67 -4.89 6.29
N VAL A 204 -11.63 -4.05 6.22
CA VAL A 204 -11.76 -2.62 6.56
C VAL A 204 -12.72 -1.94 5.58
N ALA A 205 -12.51 -2.17 4.29
CA ALA A 205 -13.31 -1.58 3.23
C ALA A 205 -14.79 -2.00 3.29
N SER A 206 -15.10 -3.24 3.70
CA SER A 206 -16.48 -3.72 3.82
C SER A 206 -17.24 -3.11 5.00
N HIS A 207 -16.54 -2.55 6.00
CA HIS A 207 -17.15 -1.88 7.16
C HIS A 207 -17.35 -0.38 6.96
N LEU A 208 -16.92 0.17 5.82
CA LEU A 208 -17.24 1.55 5.45
C LEU A 208 -18.74 1.69 5.19
N ILE A 209 -19.29 2.87 5.46
CA ILE A 209 -20.68 3.21 5.13
C ILE A 209 -20.72 4.54 4.38
N LYS A 210 -21.85 4.79 3.71
CA LYS A 210 -22.12 6.09 3.10
C LYS A 210 -22.02 7.20 4.16
N GLY A 211 -21.24 8.24 3.85
CA GLY A 211 -21.00 9.37 4.75
C GLY A 211 -19.62 9.36 5.42
N ASP A 212 -18.91 8.22 5.46
CA ASP A 212 -17.55 8.18 5.99
C ASP A 212 -16.63 9.08 5.15
N LYS A 213 -15.86 9.96 5.81
CA LYS A 213 -14.84 10.79 5.14
C LYS A 213 -13.50 10.08 5.23
N ILE A 214 -12.91 9.81 4.08
CA ILE A 214 -11.67 9.04 3.99
C ILE A 214 -10.71 9.66 2.97
N THR A 215 -9.43 9.37 3.14
CA THR A 215 -8.42 9.53 2.09
C THR A 215 -7.96 8.15 1.65
N VAL A 216 -8.02 7.87 0.36
CA VAL A 216 -7.45 6.66 -0.24
C VAL A 216 -6.27 7.04 -1.11
N GLY A 217 -5.30 6.16 -1.26
CA GLY A 217 -4.26 6.30 -2.29
C GLY A 217 -4.15 5.04 -3.11
N GLY A 218 -3.77 5.16 -4.38
CA GLY A 218 -3.57 4.01 -5.25
C GLY A 218 -3.30 4.36 -6.70
N GLY A 219 -3.06 3.33 -7.50
CA GLY A 219 -2.90 3.43 -8.96
C GLY A 219 -4.24 3.34 -9.69
N VAL A 220 -4.37 4.10 -10.78
CA VAL A 220 -5.56 4.16 -11.62
C VAL A 220 -5.48 3.09 -12.71
N ARG A 221 -6.39 2.13 -12.63
CA ARG A 221 -6.61 1.14 -13.69
C ARG A 221 -7.40 1.79 -14.84
N LYS A 222 -7.00 1.49 -16.08
CA LYS A 222 -7.78 1.83 -17.28
C LYS A 222 -9.21 1.26 -17.18
N ALA A 223 -10.15 1.93 -17.85
CA ALA A 223 -11.49 1.41 -18.01
C ALA A 223 -11.47 0.03 -18.70
N SER A 224 -12.49 -0.78 -18.40
CA SER A 224 -12.72 -2.09 -18.97
C SER A 224 -14.19 -2.23 -19.35
N LYS A 225 -14.56 -3.30 -20.07
CA LYS A 225 -15.95 -3.54 -20.49
C LYS A 225 -16.97 -3.41 -19.35
N ASN A 226 -16.60 -3.86 -18.15
CA ASN A 226 -17.52 -3.95 -17.01
C ASN A 226 -17.34 -2.83 -15.97
N PHE A 227 -16.26 -2.04 -16.08
CA PHE A 227 -15.90 -1.07 -15.05
C PHE A 227 -15.28 0.18 -15.67
N PRO A 228 -15.62 1.38 -15.16
CA PRO A 228 -14.92 2.61 -15.55
C PRO A 228 -13.49 2.60 -15.03
N ARG A 229 -12.80 3.75 -15.09
CA ARG A 229 -11.50 3.89 -14.41
C ARG A 229 -11.68 3.67 -12.90
N ILE A 230 -10.77 2.89 -12.32
CA ILE A 230 -10.83 2.48 -10.90
C ILE A 230 -9.51 2.80 -10.22
N ILE A 231 -9.58 3.36 -9.01
CA ILE A 231 -8.44 3.46 -8.10
C ILE A 231 -8.24 2.11 -7.41
N ASN A 232 -7.12 1.46 -7.68
CA ASN A 232 -6.68 0.27 -6.97
C ASN A 232 -6.06 0.68 -5.64
N VAL A 233 -6.85 0.60 -4.57
CA VAL A 233 -6.52 1.18 -3.27
C VAL A 233 -5.33 0.45 -2.61
N GLU A 234 -4.31 1.24 -2.27
CA GLU A 234 -3.09 0.86 -1.56
C GLU A 234 -3.09 1.28 -0.10
N PHE A 235 -3.91 2.25 0.31
CA PHE A 235 -4.18 2.55 1.72
C PHE A 235 -5.57 3.18 1.91
N ILE A 236 -6.12 3.09 3.12
CA ILE A 236 -7.33 3.81 3.52
C ILE A 236 -7.02 4.56 4.81
N ASN A 237 -7.11 5.89 4.79
CA ASN A 237 -7.03 6.72 5.99
C ASN A 237 -8.42 7.23 6.36
N ILE A 238 -8.91 6.86 7.54
CA ILE A 238 -10.24 7.26 8.01
C ILE A 238 -10.14 8.60 8.73
N LEU A 239 -10.73 9.65 8.15
CA LEU A 239 -10.75 11.00 8.71
C LEU A 239 -11.95 11.21 9.64
N SER A 240 -13.13 10.79 9.20
CA SER A 240 -14.34 10.79 10.04
C SER A 240 -15.24 9.61 9.73
N LEU A 241 -15.89 9.09 10.76
CA LEU A 241 -16.85 8.00 10.66
C LEU A 241 -18.25 8.56 10.83
N GLU A 242 -19.14 8.18 9.92
CA GLU A 242 -20.56 8.50 9.99
C GLU A 242 -21.24 7.66 11.08
N LYS A 243 -22.27 8.23 11.72
CA LYS A 243 -22.99 7.56 12.80
C LYS A 243 -23.86 6.46 12.22
N GLN A 244 -23.53 5.21 12.52
CA GLN A 244 -24.37 4.08 12.16
C GLN A 244 -25.53 3.97 13.15
N THR A 245 -26.76 4.11 12.66
CA THR A 245 -27.98 3.96 13.44
C THR A 245 -28.81 2.82 12.89
N LYS A 246 -29.51 2.13 13.79
CA LYS A 246 -30.54 1.14 13.44
C LYS A 246 -31.83 1.53 14.13
N ILE A 247 -32.90 1.47 13.36
CA ILE A 247 -34.24 1.63 13.91
C ILE A 247 -34.57 0.36 14.68
N SER A 248 -34.78 0.48 15.99
CA SER A 248 -35.10 -0.64 16.87
C SER A 248 -36.34 -0.37 17.71
N ASN A 249 -36.94 -1.45 18.20
CA ASN A 249 -38.08 -1.33 19.11
C ASN A 249 -37.62 -0.69 20.42
N PRO A 250 -38.46 0.16 21.04
CA PRO A 250 -38.13 0.83 22.29
C PRO A 250 -37.82 -0.19 23.40
N ILE A 251 -36.90 0.21 24.29
CA ILE A 251 -36.61 -0.54 25.51
C ILE A 251 -37.56 -0.05 26.59
N CYS A 252 -38.19 -0.98 27.30
CA CYS A 252 -39.04 -0.59 28.41
C CYS A 252 -38.20 -0.09 29.59
N LYS A 253 -38.43 1.16 30.01
CA LYS A 253 -37.73 1.79 31.16
C LYS A 253 -37.90 1.06 32.50
N LYS A 254 -38.95 0.23 32.67
CA LYS A 254 -39.21 -0.49 33.93
C LYS A 254 -38.47 -1.83 34.03
N CYS A 255 -38.39 -2.59 32.93
CA CYS A 255 -37.83 -3.95 32.94
C CYS A 255 -36.60 -4.14 32.05
N ASN A 256 -36.16 -3.06 31.38
CA ASN A 256 -35.02 -3.01 30.47
C ASN A 256 -35.05 -4.06 29.34
N LYS A 257 -36.23 -4.55 28.95
CA LYS A 257 -36.44 -5.48 27.82
C LYS A 257 -36.99 -4.73 26.59
N LYS A 258 -36.64 -5.21 25.39
CA LYS A 258 -37.21 -4.70 24.12
C LYS A 258 -38.71 -4.98 24.06
N MET A 259 -39.48 -3.95 23.71
CA MET A 259 -40.93 -4.01 23.56
C MET A 259 -41.29 -4.72 22.24
N LYS A 260 -42.42 -5.45 22.20
CA LYS A 260 -42.92 -6.10 20.98
C LYS A 260 -43.90 -5.17 20.24
N SER A 261 -43.95 -5.29 18.91
CA SER A 261 -44.95 -4.57 18.10
C SER A 261 -46.34 -5.13 18.38
N LYS A 262 -47.36 -4.25 18.45
CA LYS A 262 -48.76 -4.67 18.57
C LYS A 262 -49.46 -4.85 17.22
N GLY A 263 -48.81 -4.51 16.11
CA GLY A 263 -49.41 -4.50 14.78
C GLY A 263 -48.98 -3.26 13.99
N LYS A 264 -49.40 -3.18 12.72
CA LYS A 264 -49.19 -1.99 11.88
C LYS A 264 -49.83 -0.78 12.57
N GLU A 265 -49.04 0.28 12.79
CA GLU A 265 -49.47 1.55 13.41
C GLU A 265 -50.01 1.48 14.86
N GLN A 266 -50.04 0.31 15.50
CA GLN A 266 -50.52 0.16 16.89
C GLN A 266 -49.43 0.34 17.97
N GLY A 267 -48.22 0.74 17.57
CA GLY A 267 -47.09 0.98 18.47
C GLY A 267 -46.49 -0.30 19.08
N PHE A 268 -45.90 -0.16 20.27
CA PHE A 268 -45.11 -1.18 20.96
C PHE A 268 -45.59 -1.36 22.39
N GLN A 269 -45.58 -2.60 22.89
CA GLN A 269 -45.93 -2.92 24.27
C GLN A 269 -44.90 -3.83 24.93
N CYS A 270 -44.61 -3.55 26.21
CA CYS A 270 -43.84 -4.42 27.07
C CYS A 270 -44.70 -5.61 27.52
N ILE A 271 -44.30 -6.84 27.20
CA ILE A 271 -45.04 -8.05 27.63
C ILE A 271 -45.09 -8.16 29.16
N ARG A 272 -43.97 -7.86 29.84
CA ARG A 272 -43.88 -8.05 31.30
C ARG A 272 -44.63 -7.00 32.12
N CYS A 273 -44.85 -5.82 31.56
CA CYS A 273 -45.17 -4.65 32.35
C CYS A 273 -46.27 -3.76 31.75
N GLY A 274 -46.83 -4.15 30.61
CA GLY A 274 -47.98 -3.50 29.99
C GLY A 274 -47.73 -2.11 29.39
N LYS A 275 -46.64 -1.41 29.76
CA LYS A 275 -46.30 -0.08 29.25
C LYS A 275 -46.26 -0.07 27.73
N LYS A 276 -46.75 1.02 27.14
CA LYS A 276 -46.84 1.25 25.69
C LYS A 276 -45.84 2.31 25.25
N SER A 277 -45.43 2.26 24.00
CA SER A 277 -44.63 3.29 23.33
C SER A 277 -45.08 3.39 21.89
N SER A 278 -45.16 4.61 21.35
CA SER A 278 -45.69 4.87 20.02
C SER A 278 -44.65 4.82 18.91
N LYS A 279 -43.37 5.06 19.21
CA LYS A 279 -42.32 5.23 18.21
C LYS A 279 -41.16 4.24 18.41
N LYS A 280 -40.56 3.84 17.29
CA LYS A 280 -39.26 3.18 17.30
C LYS A 280 -38.18 4.16 17.74
N ILE A 281 -37.08 3.64 18.27
CA ILE A 281 -35.92 4.44 18.67
C ILE A 281 -34.78 4.25 17.69
N ASN A 282 -33.96 5.28 17.55
CA ASN A 282 -32.69 5.20 16.82
C ASN A 282 -31.61 4.71 17.78
N GLU A 283 -31.21 3.46 17.61
CA GLU A 283 -30.13 2.83 18.38
C GLU A 283 -28.81 3.07 17.65
N LYS A 284 -27.83 3.67 18.33
CA LYS A 284 -26.48 3.84 17.79
C LYS A 284 -25.75 2.50 17.82
N ILE A 285 -25.19 2.09 16.69
CA ILE A 285 -24.38 0.89 16.57
C ILE A 285 -22.91 1.29 16.65
N SER A 286 -22.14 0.57 17.49
CA SER A 286 -20.69 0.75 17.52
C SER A 286 -20.06 0.31 16.20
N ARG A 287 -19.21 1.16 15.63
CA ARG A 287 -18.49 0.86 14.39
C ARG A 287 -17.32 -0.09 14.68
N GLN A 288 -17.04 -1.01 13.76
CA GLN A 288 -15.84 -1.86 13.80
C GLN A 288 -14.60 -1.17 13.20
N LEU A 289 -14.65 0.16 13.05
CA LEU A 289 -13.61 0.97 12.45
C LEU A 289 -13.21 2.09 13.41
N GLU A 290 -11.92 2.39 13.41
CA GLU A 290 -11.31 3.52 14.11
C GLU A 290 -10.76 4.54 13.11
N LYS A 291 -10.65 5.80 13.55
CA LYS A 291 -10.03 6.88 12.78
C LYS A 291 -8.50 6.72 12.74
N LYS A 292 -8.02 5.97 11.76
CA LYS A 292 -6.59 5.70 11.56
C LYS A 292 -6.26 5.36 10.11
N LEU A 293 -4.97 5.26 9.83
CA LEU A 293 -4.42 4.72 8.58
C LEU A 293 -4.45 3.20 8.60
N TYR A 294 -5.11 2.61 7.61
CA TYR A 294 -5.09 1.18 7.30
C TYR A 294 -4.20 0.95 6.09
N LEU A 295 -3.23 0.06 6.28
CA LEU A 295 -2.28 -0.39 5.26
C LEU A 295 -2.55 -1.86 4.90
N PRO A 296 -2.09 -2.31 3.72
CA PRO A 296 -2.13 -3.71 3.35
C PRO A 296 -1.30 -4.54 4.33
N LYS A 297 -1.53 -5.85 4.33
CA LYS A 297 -0.58 -6.76 4.95
C LYS A 297 0.79 -6.64 4.27
N ILE A 298 1.86 -6.93 5.02
CA ILE A 298 3.25 -6.79 4.57
C ILE A 298 3.50 -7.51 3.23
N SER A 299 2.98 -8.74 3.05
CA SER A 299 3.14 -9.49 1.79
C SER A 299 2.44 -8.86 0.58
N ALA A 300 1.64 -7.82 0.76
CA ALA A 300 0.92 -7.11 -0.29
C ALA A 300 1.38 -5.66 -0.42
N HIS A 301 2.40 -5.24 0.35
CA HIS A 301 3.09 -3.98 0.12
C HIS A 301 3.70 -4.00 -1.28
N ARG A 302 3.56 -2.88 -1.99
CA ARG A 302 4.28 -2.62 -3.23
C ARG A 302 5.64 -1.99 -2.88
N HIS A 303 6.54 -1.89 -3.86
CA HIS A 303 7.86 -1.29 -3.67
C HIS A 303 7.82 0.06 -2.97
N LEU A 304 6.93 0.96 -3.43
CA LEU A 304 6.81 2.32 -2.90
C LEU A 304 5.87 2.43 -1.69
N THR A 305 5.16 1.38 -1.27
CA THR A 305 4.23 1.45 -0.13
C THR A 305 5.00 1.77 1.15
N ARG A 306 4.72 2.92 1.78
CA ARG A 306 5.32 3.31 3.07
C ARG A 306 4.85 2.39 4.20
N PRO A 307 5.74 1.58 4.81
CA PRO A 307 5.37 0.67 5.90
C PRO A 307 4.90 1.42 7.15
N LYS A 308 4.19 0.72 8.04
CA LYS A 308 3.70 1.30 9.30
C LYS A 308 4.83 1.82 10.20
N GLN A 309 5.94 1.10 10.31
CA GLN A 309 7.07 1.55 11.15
C GLN A 309 7.75 2.83 10.62
N ARG A 310 7.59 3.18 9.34
CA ARG A 310 8.13 4.42 8.76
C ARG A 310 7.18 5.61 8.85
N GLN A 311 6.01 5.47 9.48
CA GLN A 311 5.09 6.61 9.64
C GLN A 311 5.70 7.63 10.58
N GLY A 312 5.89 8.87 10.11
CA GLY A 312 6.58 9.93 10.84
C GLY A 312 8.10 9.96 10.68
N ILE A 313 8.70 9.00 9.97
CA ILE A 313 10.13 8.96 9.68
C ILE A 313 10.37 9.50 8.26
N GLN A 314 11.41 10.33 8.12
CA GLN A 314 11.85 10.86 6.84
C GLN A 314 13.37 11.02 6.83
N ASN A 315 14.04 10.34 5.90
CA ASN A 315 15.48 10.42 5.77
C ASN A 315 15.86 11.52 4.77
N LYS A 316 16.58 12.54 5.23
CA LYS A 316 17.04 13.67 4.39
C LYS A 316 18.49 13.52 3.94
N SER A 317 19.34 12.89 4.76
CA SER A 317 20.74 12.64 4.45
C SER A 317 21.02 11.15 4.35
N SER A 318 21.89 10.77 3.41
CA SER A 318 22.42 9.41 3.27
C SER A 318 23.93 9.49 3.43
N ASN A 319 24.48 8.78 4.41
CA ASN A 319 25.92 8.78 4.66
C ASN A 319 26.54 7.54 4.02
N PHE A 320 26.92 7.64 2.74
CA PHE A 320 27.79 6.66 2.08
C PHE A 320 29.24 7.09 2.31
N LYS A 321 29.75 6.92 3.53
CA LYS A 321 31.18 7.15 3.79
C LYS A 321 31.98 6.03 3.12
N ASN A 322 33.17 6.36 2.63
CA ASN A 322 34.13 5.35 2.14
C ASN A 322 34.50 4.31 3.21
N SER A 323 34.34 4.65 4.49
CA SER A 323 34.56 3.73 5.62
C SER A 323 33.44 2.70 5.84
N LEU A 324 32.28 2.85 5.18
CA LEU A 324 31.16 1.94 5.34
C LEU A 324 31.16 0.88 4.24
N SER A 325 30.94 -0.39 4.60
CA SER A 325 30.90 -1.53 3.68
C SER A 325 29.58 -1.60 2.89
N TRP A 326 29.23 -0.56 2.14
CA TRP A 326 28.02 -0.51 1.31
C TRP A 326 28.13 -1.31 0.01
N PHE A 327 29.34 -1.80 -0.29
CA PHE A 327 29.65 -2.70 -1.39
C PHE A 327 30.65 -3.76 -0.91
N CYS A 328 30.48 -5.00 -1.37
CA CYS A 328 31.41 -6.08 -1.11
C CYS A 328 31.37 -7.07 -2.27
N VAL A 329 32.54 -7.52 -2.71
CA VAL A 329 32.72 -8.69 -3.57
C VAL A 329 33.33 -9.77 -2.71
N TYR A 330 32.72 -10.95 -2.67
CA TYR A 330 33.27 -12.06 -1.91
C TYR A 330 34.38 -12.73 -2.71
N GLU A 331 35.52 -12.97 -2.07
CA GLU A 331 36.59 -13.80 -2.63
C GLU A 331 36.12 -15.27 -2.69
N ASN A 332 36.59 -16.01 -3.69
CA ASN A 332 36.04 -17.31 -4.11
C ASN A 332 36.26 -18.46 -3.12
#